data_AF-A0AAW0WVK0-F1
#
_entry.id   AF-A0AAW0WVK0-F1
#
_cell.length_a   1.000
_cell.length_b   1.000
_cell.length_c   1.000
_cell.angle_alpha   90.00
_cell.angle_beta   90.00
_cell.angle_gamma   90.00
#
_symmetry.space_group_name_H-M   'P 1'
#
loop_
_entity.id
_entity.type
_entity.pdbx_description
1 polymer ?
#
loop_
_entity_poly.entity_id
_entity_poly.type
_entity_poly.pdbx_seq_one_letter_code
_entity_poly.pdbx_strand_id
1 'polypeptide(L)'
;MAATPTPGNIFDEFEEAFQNCMAPLTKEDSFNAVNQEELRTNAESSGQRFLDLARQMEAFFLQKRYLLSIQKPELILLEDIIEMRNELARKDELLKKHADKLNEWQGLLSSMQTRLGTSPSIGPRPPGPPGSTLHPGMMATQTSSHNAVPMPGLSPVGGGMGPSPMGPTGQPIQHNMSNPGMGMAQSSMMQASIMSNVGPSSTLL
;
A
#
# COMPACT_ATOMS: atom_id res chain seq x y z
N MET A 1 -9.45 30.23 -33.16
CA MET A 1 -8.28 29.41 -32.80
C MET A 1 -8.21 29.40 -31.28
N ALA A 2 -8.54 28.29 -30.63
CA ALA A 2 -8.41 28.18 -29.18
C ALA A 2 -6.95 27.88 -28.86
N ALA A 3 -6.31 28.72 -28.03
CA ALA A 3 -4.95 28.51 -27.58
C ALA A 3 -4.90 27.23 -26.74
N THR A 4 -4.07 26.27 -27.14
CA THR A 4 -3.74 25.11 -26.29
C THR A 4 -3.04 25.64 -25.04
N PRO A 5 -3.53 25.35 -23.83
CA PRO A 5 -2.93 25.85 -22.60
C PRO A 5 -1.49 25.36 -22.48
N THR A 6 -0.54 26.28 -22.43
CA THR A 6 0.87 25.97 -22.18
C THR A 6 1.07 25.60 -20.70
N PRO A 7 2.02 24.70 -20.36
CA PRO A 7 2.23 24.22 -18.98
C PRO A 7 2.43 25.29 -17.89
N GLY A 8 3.11 26.40 -18.21
CA GLY A 8 3.24 27.52 -17.25
C GLY A 8 1.92 28.25 -17.05
N ASN A 9 1.12 28.34 -18.10
CA ASN A 9 -0.15 29.05 -18.12
C ASN A 9 -1.23 28.37 -17.26
N ILE A 10 -1.25 27.02 -17.17
CA ILE A 10 -2.30 26.32 -16.42
C ILE A 10 -2.18 26.49 -14.90
N PHE A 11 -0.95 26.56 -14.39
CA PHE A 11 -0.71 26.75 -12.96
C PHE A 11 -1.08 28.17 -12.56
N ASP A 12 -0.66 29.16 -13.35
CA ASP A 12 -0.98 30.57 -13.12
C ASP A 12 -2.50 30.81 -13.18
N GLU A 13 -3.19 30.24 -14.17
CA GLU A 13 -4.66 30.33 -14.29
C GLU A 13 -5.38 29.63 -13.12
N PHE A 14 -4.87 28.49 -12.67
CA PHE A 14 -5.41 27.76 -11.51
C PHE A 14 -5.24 28.58 -10.22
N GLU A 15 -4.06 29.17 -10.01
CA GLU A 15 -3.78 30.02 -8.85
C GLU A 15 -4.68 31.26 -8.85
N GLU A 16 -4.84 31.92 -10.00
CA GLU A 16 -5.76 33.05 -10.14
C GLU A 16 -7.21 32.64 -9.82
N ALA A 17 -7.67 31.51 -10.35
CA ALA A 17 -9.01 31.00 -10.09
C ALA A 17 -9.21 30.64 -8.61
N PHE A 18 -8.19 30.10 -7.94
CA PHE A 18 -8.21 29.83 -6.51
C PHE A 18 -8.36 31.12 -5.69
N GLN A 19 -7.55 32.13 -5.99
CA GLN A 19 -7.62 33.43 -5.32
C GLN A 19 -9.00 34.09 -5.53
N ASN A 20 -9.53 34.06 -6.75
CA ASN A 20 -10.86 34.59 -7.08
C ASN A 20 -11.98 33.84 -6.35
N CYS A 21 -11.90 32.51 -6.25
CA CYS A 21 -12.85 31.70 -5.50
C CYS A 21 -12.82 32.02 -3.98
N MET A 22 -11.65 32.36 -3.43
CA MET A 22 -11.48 32.67 -2.00
C MET A 22 -11.72 34.15 -1.65
N ALA A 23 -11.72 35.04 -2.64
CA ALA A 23 -11.85 36.49 -2.42
C ALA A 23 -13.13 36.89 -1.65
N PRO A 24 -14.32 36.29 -1.88
CA PRO A 24 -15.52 36.57 -1.09
C PRO A 24 -15.39 36.26 0.41
N LEU A 25 -14.54 35.29 0.78
CA LEU A 25 -14.35 34.84 2.16
C LEU A 25 -13.29 35.64 2.92
N THR A 26 -12.43 36.36 2.18
CA THR A 26 -11.24 37.02 2.74
C THR A 26 -11.33 38.54 2.72
N LYS A 27 -12.32 39.14 2.04
CA LYS A 27 -12.52 40.60 1.99
C LYS A 27 -13.65 41.03 2.92
N GLU A 28 -13.33 41.88 3.90
CA GLU A 28 -14.22 42.30 4.99
C GLU A 28 -15.45 43.13 4.53
N ASP A 29 -15.40 43.76 3.34
CA ASP A 29 -16.47 44.62 2.81
C ASP A 29 -17.63 43.88 2.11
N SER A 30 -17.63 42.55 2.05
CA SER A 30 -18.49 41.77 1.16
C SER A 30 -19.96 41.61 1.62
N PHE A 31 -20.35 42.11 2.78
CA PHE A 31 -21.59 41.70 3.48
C PHE A 31 -22.79 42.68 3.38
N ASN A 32 -22.83 43.59 2.39
CA ASN A 32 -24.01 44.42 2.16
C ASN A 32 -25.14 43.66 1.44
N ALA A 33 -26.38 43.74 1.95
CA ALA A 33 -27.54 42.95 1.49
C ALA A 33 -27.91 43.14 0.00
N VAL A 34 -27.58 44.29 -0.60
CA VAL A 34 -27.80 44.56 -2.03
C VAL A 34 -26.83 43.78 -2.93
N ASN A 35 -25.66 43.40 -2.39
CA ASN A 35 -24.61 42.68 -3.11
C ASN A 35 -24.66 41.17 -2.87
N GLN A 36 -25.59 40.67 -2.05
CA GLN A 36 -25.60 39.25 -1.65
C GLN A 36 -25.87 38.30 -2.83
N GLU A 37 -26.75 38.70 -3.75
CA GLU A 37 -27.06 37.90 -4.95
C GLU A 37 -25.92 37.94 -5.98
N GLU A 38 -25.29 39.10 -6.14
CA GLU A 38 -24.08 39.25 -6.97
C GLU A 38 -22.91 38.45 -6.38
N LEU A 39 -22.73 38.50 -5.07
CA LEU A 39 -21.71 37.73 -4.35
C LEU A 39 -21.95 36.24 -4.49
N ARG A 40 -23.20 35.79 -4.37
CA ARG A 40 -23.58 34.39 -4.59
C ARG A 40 -23.25 33.94 -6.02
N THR A 41 -23.69 34.71 -7.01
CA THR A 41 -23.44 34.39 -8.43
C THR A 41 -21.94 34.40 -8.76
N ASN A 42 -21.19 35.34 -8.19
CA ASN A 42 -19.74 35.41 -8.34
C ASN A 42 -19.04 34.22 -7.66
N ALA A 43 -19.45 33.85 -6.45
CA ALA A 43 -18.92 32.68 -5.75
C ALA A 43 -19.20 31.38 -6.51
N GLU A 44 -20.40 31.21 -7.07
CA GLU A 44 -20.75 30.03 -7.87
C GLU A 44 -19.93 29.97 -9.17
N SER A 45 -19.82 31.08 -9.90
CA SER A 45 -19.07 31.13 -11.15
C SER A 45 -17.55 30.98 -10.96
N SER A 46 -16.97 31.64 -9.97
CA SER A 46 -15.54 31.51 -9.62
C SER A 46 -15.21 30.13 -9.07
N GLY A 47 -16.09 29.55 -8.23
CA GLY A 47 -15.96 28.19 -7.73
C GLY A 47 -16.00 27.15 -8.85
N GLN A 48 -16.93 27.29 -9.81
CA GLN A 48 -17.01 26.40 -10.96
C GLN A 48 -15.75 26.49 -11.83
N ARG A 49 -15.27 27.72 -12.11
CA ARG A 49 -14.03 27.93 -12.88
C ARG A 49 -12.82 27.31 -12.19
N PHE A 50 -12.70 27.45 -10.87
CA PHE A 50 -11.64 26.82 -10.09
C PHE A 50 -11.68 25.29 -10.20
N LEU A 51 -12.87 24.68 -10.06
CA LEU A 51 -13.01 23.22 -10.19
C LEU A 51 -12.62 22.72 -11.59
N ASP A 52 -12.96 23.46 -12.64
CA ASP A 52 -12.62 23.07 -14.00
C ASP A 52 -11.12 23.14 -14.26
N LEU A 53 -10.46 24.20 -13.77
CA LEU A 53 -8.99 24.31 -13.82
C LEU A 53 -8.31 23.28 -12.93
N ALA A 54 -8.87 22.93 -11.76
CA ALA A 54 -8.36 21.87 -10.91
C ALA A 54 -8.32 20.53 -11.65
N ARG A 55 -9.42 20.18 -12.33
CA ARG A 55 -9.51 18.97 -13.15
C ARG A 55 -8.54 19.01 -14.33
N GLN A 56 -8.40 20.17 -14.97
CA GLN A 56 -7.46 20.33 -16.08
C GLN A 56 -6.01 20.17 -15.61
N MET A 57 -5.66 20.71 -14.45
CA MET A 57 -4.35 20.59 -13.83
C MET A 57 -4.05 19.14 -13.44
N GLU A 58 -5.02 18.44 -12.84
CA GLU A 58 -4.92 17.00 -12.58
C GLU A 58 -4.64 16.23 -13.87
N ALA A 59 -5.47 16.41 -14.91
CA ALA A 59 -5.30 15.74 -16.20
C ALA A 59 -3.92 16.02 -16.83
N PHE A 60 -3.44 17.26 -16.73
CA PHE A 60 -2.12 17.65 -17.19
C PHE A 60 -1.01 16.86 -16.50
N PHE A 61 -1.01 16.79 -15.16
CA PHE A 61 0.01 16.06 -14.41
C PHE A 61 -0.11 14.54 -14.59
N LEU A 62 -1.31 14.00 -14.74
CA LEU A 62 -1.52 12.60 -15.10
C LEU A 62 -0.90 12.26 -16.44
N GLN A 63 -1.12 13.11 -17.45
CA GLN A 63 -0.52 12.94 -18.77
C GLN A 63 1.00 13.01 -18.72
N LYS A 64 1.57 13.96 -17.97
CA LYS A 64 3.03 14.08 -17.77
C LYS A 64 3.61 12.84 -17.08
N ARG A 65 2.94 12.33 -16.05
CA ARG A 65 3.35 11.11 -15.32
C ARG A 65 3.29 9.88 -16.22
N TYR A 66 2.23 9.73 -17.00
CA TYR A 66 2.13 8.66 -18.01
C TYR A 66 3.28 8.74 -19.02
N LEU A 67 3.58 9.93 -19.54
CA LEU A 67 4.68 10.12 -20.47
C LEU A 67 6.04 9.76 -19.84
N LEU A 68 6.28 10.15 -18.59
CA LEU A 68 7.48 9.78 -17.85
C LEU A 68 7.60 8.27 -17.65
N SER A 69 6.49 7.56 -17.40
CA SER A 69 6.51 6.10 -17.23
C SER A 69 6.98 5.34 -18.47
N ILE A 70 6.76 5.93 -19.66
CA ILE A 70 7.19 5.34 -20.93
C ILE A 70 8.59 5.81 -21.30
N GLN A 71 8.88 7.11 -21.12
CA GLN A 71 10.12 7.72 -21.60
C GLN A 71 11.29 7.58 -20.63
N LYS A 72 11.02 7.49 -19.33
CA LYS A 72 12.02 7.47 -18.25
C LYS A 72 11.55 6.58 -17.07
N PRO A 73 11.22 5.29 -17.30
CA PRO A 73 10.78 4.38 -16.23
C PRO A 73 11.78 4.27 -15.08
N GLU A 74 13.06 4.51 -15.32
CA GLU A 74 14.15 4.50 -14.34
C GLU A 74 13.97 5.56 -13.26
N LEU A 75 13.37 6.71 -13.59
CA LEU A 75 13.07 7.74 -12.59
C LEU A 75 12.00 7.27 -11.61
N ILE A 76 10.97 6.57 -12.10
CA ILE A 76 9.93 5.99 -11.25
C ILE A 76 10.53 4.94 -10.32
N LEU A 77 11.38 4.05 -10.87
CA LEU A 77 12.07 3.04 -10.07
C LEU A 77 12.99 3.68 -9.00
N LEU A 78 13.65 4.81 -9.32
CA LEU A 78 14.46 5.54 -8.35
C LEU A 78 13.61 6.12 -7.21
N GLU A 79 12.45 6.69 -7.51
CA GLU A 79 11.50 7.17 -6.50
C GLU A 79 11.04 6.03 -5.59
N ASP A 80 10.65 4.88 -6.16
CA ASP A 80 10.26 3.68 -5.40
C ASP A 80 11.40 3.16 -4.51
N ILE A 81 12.63 3.15 -5.03
CA ILE A 81 13.81 2.75 -4.26
C ILE A 81 14.03 3.70 -3.08
N ILE A 82 13.88 5.01 -3.28
CA ILE A 82 14.01 6.00 -2.21
C ILE A 82 12.93 5.79 -1.14
N GLU A 83 11.68 5.59 -1.55
CA GLU A 83 10.56 5.31 -0.64
C GLU A 83 10.83 4.04 0.20
N MET A 84 11.22 2.95 -0.46
CA MET A 84 11.55 1.70 0.22
C MET A 84 12.72 1.85 1.21
N ARG A 85 13.75 2.62 0.86
CA ARG A 85 14.88 2.88 1.76
C ARG A 85 14.46 3.70 2.98
N ASN A 86 13.60 4.69 2.80
CA ASN A 86 13.04 5.46 3.91
C ASN A 86 12.17 4.59 4.82
N GLU A 87 11.34 3.72 4.24
CA GLU A 87 10.49 2.80 5.00
C GLU A 87 11.32 1.77 5.77
N LEU A 88 12.42 1.27 5.20
CA LEU A 88 13.35 0.39 5.89
C LEU A 88 14.01 1.10 7.08
N ALA A 89 14.50 2.33 6.88
CA ALA A 89 15.09 3.12 7.97
C ALA A 89 14.10 3.37 9.12
N ARG A 90 12.84 3.69 8.80
CA ARG A 90 11.77 3.86 9.79
C ARG A 90 11.49 2.58 10.56
N LYS A 91 11.50 1.42 9.88
CA LYS A 91 11.33 0.11 10.50
C LYS A 91 12.50 -0.27 11.41
N ASP A 92 13.73 0.00 10.99
CA ASP A 92 14.92 -0.24 11.80
C ASP A 92 14.88 0.59 13.10
N GLU A 93 14.44 1.85 13.02
CA GLU A 93 14.26 2.70 14.20
C GLU A 93 13.20 2.12 15.15
N LEU A 94 12.09 1.62 14.61
CA LEU A 94 11.03 1.00 15.41
C LEU A 94 11.51 -0.29 16.09
N LEU A 95 12.23 -1.15 15.35
CA LEU A 95 12.82 -2.36 15.90
C LEU A 95 13.81 -2.04 17.02
N LYS A 96 14.64 -1.01 16.84
CA LYS A 96 15.55 -0.52 17.88
C LYS A 96 14.79 -0.12 19.15
N LYS A 97 13.71 0.68 19.02
CA LYS A 97 12.86 1.07 20.15
C LYS A 97 12.26 -0.14 20.87
N HIS A 98 11.84 -1.16 20.14
CA HIS A 98 11.32 -2.40 20.74
C HIS A 98 12.40 -3.21 21.44
N ALA A 99 13.60 -3.32 20.85
CA ALA A 99 14.74 -3.98 21.48
C ALA A 99 15.14 -3.28 22.79
N ASP A 100 15.17 -1.95 22.80
CA ASP A 100 15.45 -1.15 24.00
C ASP A 100 14.40 -1.41 25.09
N LYS A 101 13.11 -1.46 24.73
CA LYS A 101 12.03 -1.75 25.67
C LYS A 101 12.10 -3.17 26.23
N LEU A 102 12.44 -4.15 25.40
CA LEU A 102 12.66 -5.52 25.84
C LEU A 102 13.82 -5.61 26.84
N ASN A 103 14.93 -4.93 26.56
CA ASN A 103 16.07 -4.86 27.47
C ASN A 103 15.69 -4.22 28.81
N GLU A 104 14.90 -3.14 28.79
CA GLU A 104 14.37 -2.51 30.01
C GLU A 104 13.55 -3.50 30.84
N TRP A 105 12.60 -4.20 30.21
CA TRP A 105 11.76 -5.19 30.89
C TRP A 105 12.55 -6.38 31.42
N GLN A 106 13.52 -6.90 30.66
CA GLN A 106 14.43 -7.95 31.12
C GLN A 106 15.26 -7.50 32.32
N GLY A 107 15.74 -6.25 32.32
CA GLY A 107 16.45 -5.64 33.44
C GLY A 107 15.57 -5.55 34.69
N LEU A 108 14.32 -5.10 34.55
CA LEU A 108 13.35 -5.04 35.64
C LEU A 108 13.08 -6.43 36.23
N LEU A 109 12.82 -7.44 35.39
CA LEU A 109 12.59 -8.81 35.83
C LEU A 109 13.81 -9.40 36.58
N SER A 110 15.02 -9.18 36.05
CA SER A 110 16.26 -9.62 36.69
C SER A 110 16.48 -8.97 38.05
N SER A 111 16.16 -7.67 38.17
CA SER A 111 16.24 -6.94 39.44
C SER A 111 15.24 -7.48 40.47
N MET A 112 14.02 -7.84 40.04
CA MET A 112 13.01 -8.44 40.91
C MET A 112 13.44 -9.83 41.40
N GLN A 113 13.95 -10.68 40.51
CA GLN A 113 14.44 -12.01 40.87
C GLN A 113 15.59 -11.92 41.90
N THR A 114 16.48 -10.94 41.73
CA THR A 114 17.57 -10.68 42.68
C THR A 114 17.04 -10.25 44.05
N ARG A 115 16.03 -9.36 44.08
CA ARG A 115 15.40 -8.87 45.32
C ARG A 115 14.57 -9.93 46.05
N LEU A 116 13.90 -10.81 45.31
CA LEU A 116 13.06 -11.88 45.87
C LEU A 116 13.89 -13.07 46.37
N GLY A 117 15.22 -13.04 46.23
CA GLY A 117 16.11 -14.10 46.72
C GLY A 117 15.84 -15.46 46.06
N THR A 118 15.04 -15.50 45.01
CA THR A 118 14.77 -16.67 44.16
C THR A 118 15.97 -16.88 43.23
N SER A 119 17.17 -16.97 43.81
CA SER A 119 18.22 -17.73 43.17
C SER A 119 17.63 -19.12 42.87
N PRO A 120 17.74 -19.67 41.65
CA PRO A 120 17.48 -21.07 41.44
C PRO A 120 18.58 -21.79 42.22
N SER A 121 18.32 -22.01 43.51
CA SER A 121 19.05 -22.93 44.34
C SER A 121 18.93 -24.26 43.61
N ILE A 122 19.98 -24.61 42.87
CA ILE A 122 20.31 -25.99 42.54
C ILE A 122 20.60 -26.64 43.91
N GLY A 123 19.53 -26.95 44.63
CA GLY A 123 19.61 -27.70 45.88
C GLY A 123 20.12 -29.10 45.56
N PRO A 124 20.87 -29.75 46.47
CA PRO A 124 21.40 -31.08 46.21
C PRO A 124 20.24 -32.03 45.96
N ARG A 125 20.24 -32.67 44.78
CA ARG A 125 19.29 -33.73 44.43
C ARG A 125 19.39 -34.84 45.50
N PRO A 126 18.28 -35.30 46.10
CA PRO A 126 18.33 -36.39 47.07
C PRO A 126 18.82 -37.67 46.37
N PRO A 127 19.66 -38.50 47.04
CA PRO A 127 20.16 -39.72 46.44
C PRO A 127 19.00 -40.71 46.27
N GLY A 128 18.70 -41.03 45.00
CA GLY A 128 17.78 -42.12 44.68
C GLY A 128 18.38 -43.48 45.07
N PRO A 129 17.54 -44.49 45.35
CA PRO A 129 17.98 -45.81 45.80
C PRO A 129 18.78 -46.55 44.73
N PRO A 130 19.67 -47.48 45.13
CA PRO A 130 20.65 -48.09 44.24
C PRO A 130 20.03 -49.19 43.39
N GLY A 131 20.27 -49.10 42.08
CA GLY A 131 20.48 -50.27 41.23
C GLY A 131 19.25 -50.92 40.58
N SER A 132 19.11 -50.72 39.27
CA SER A 132 18.99 -51.87 38.35
C SER A 132 19.63 -51.48 37.02
N THR A 133 20.80 -52.05 36.79
CA THR A 133 21.53 -52.08 35.53
C THR A 133 20.74 -52.82 34.45
N LEU A 134 20.45 -52.16 33.32
CA LEU A 134 20.17 -52.85 32.07
C LEU A 134 20.95 -52.17 30.92
N HIS A 135 21.54 -53.03 30.11
CA HIS A 135 22.66 -52.83 29.18
C HIS A 135 22.26 -52.13 27.85
N PRO A 136 23.23 -51.64 27.04
CA PRO A 136 22.98 -50.90 25.81
C PRO A 136 22.76 -51.82 24.61
N GLY A 137 21.94 -51.34 23.67
CA GLY A 137 21.85 -51.87 22.32
C GLY A 137 20.45 -51.72 21.76
N MET A 138 20.32 -51.01 20.64
CA MET A 138 19.67 -51.42 19.39
C MET A 138 19.46 -50.15 18.53
N MET A 139 20.22 -50.05 17.43
CA MET A 139 19.86 -49.18 16.33
C MET A 139 18.54 -49.67 15.74
N ALA A 140 17.58 -48.77 15.58
CA ALA A 140 16.45 -48.97 14.68
C ALA A 140 16.19 -47.67 13.93
N THR A 141 16.49 -47.71 12.64
CA THR A 141 15.95 -46.86 11.59
C THR A 141 14.44 -46.77 11.68
N GLN A 142 13.89 -45.56 11.74
CA GLN A 142 12.53 -45.31 11.27
C GLN A 142 12.40 -43.91 10.68
N THR A 143 12.12 -43.91 9.39
CA THR A 143 11.52 -42.85 8.61
C THR A 143 10.09 -42.59 9.08
N SER A 144 9.67 -41.32 8.98
CA SER A 144 8.29 -40.82 8.83
C SER A 144 7.87 -39.83 9.93
N SER A 145 7.64 -38.59 9.47
CA SER A 145 6.49 -37.73 9.78
C SER A 145 6.01 -37.54 11.23
N HIS A 146 5.88 -36.25 11.58
CA HIS A 146 5.06 -35.65 12.64
C HIS A 146 5.76 -35.41 13.98
N ASN A 147 6.03 -34.15 14.30
CA ASN A 147 5.27 -33.46 15.35
C ASN A 147 5.58 -31.96 15.40
N ALA A 148 4.57 -31.17 15.06
CA ALA A 148 4.47 -29.78 15.44
C ALA A 148 4.33 -29.69 16.97
N VAL A 149 5.08 -28.80 17.58
CA VAL A 149 4.91 -28.38 18.97
C VAL A 149 3.54 -27.70 19.15
N PRO A 150 2.73 -28.07 20.17
CA PRO A 150 1.44 -27.44 20.39
C PRO A 150 1.62 -26.07 21.05
N MET A 151 1.12 -25.03 20.39
CA MET A 151 1.00 -23.67 20.92
C MET A 151 -0.23 -23.62 21.85
N PRO A 152 -0.11 -23.24 23.13
CA PRO A 152 -1.26 -23.06 24.00
C PRO A 152 -1.85 -21.66 23.82
N GLY A 153 -3.12 -21.55 23.43
CA GLY A 153 -3.90 -20.31 23.67
C GLY A 153 -4.75 -19.72 22.55
N LEU A 154 -5.22 -20.48 21.57
CA LEU A 154 -6.28 -20.00 20.66
C LEU A 154 -7.59 -20.73 20.94
N SER A 155 -8.55 -20.02 21.52
CA SER A 155 -9.94 -20.44 21.68
C SER A 155 -10.54 -20.77 20.31
N PRO A 156 -11.19 -21.93 20.13
CA PRO A 156 -11.89 -22.20 18.88
C PRO A 156 -13.22 -21.44 18.89
N VAL A 157 -13.39 -20.51 17.93
CA VAL A 157 -14.72 -20.09 17.49
C VAL A 157 -15.39 -21.34 16.93
N GLY A 158 -16.25 -21.92 17.75
CA GLY A 158 -17.07 -23.07 17.40
C GLY A 158 -18.09 -22.66 16.34
N GLY A 159 -18.06 -23.37 15.22
CA GLY A 159 -19.16 -23.39 14.26
C GLY A 159 -20.42 -23.94 14.94
N GLY A 160 -21.48 -23.15 14.90
CA GLY A 160 -22.82 -23.55 15.30
C GLY A 160 -23.78 -23.28 14.15
N MET A 161 -24.25 -24.37 13.54
CA MET A 161 -25.38 -24.39 12.60
C MET A 161 -26.65 -23.89 13.30
N GLY A 162 -27.39 -22.98 12.66
CA GLY A 162 -28.71 -22.53 13.08
C GLY A 162 -29.44 -21.82 11.92
N PRO A 163 -30.73 -22.13 11.65
CA PRO A 163 -31.36 -21.91 10.35
C PRO A 163 -31.93 -20.50 10.18
N SER A 164 -31.80 -19.94 8.97
CA SER A 164 -32.45 -18.71 8.54
C SER A 164 -33.93 -18.92 8.22
N PRO A 165 -34.86 -18.03 8.62
CA PRO A 165 -36.24 -18.11 8.19
C PRO A 165 -36.47 -17.35 6.86
N MET A 166 -37.01 -18.09 5.89
CA MET A 166 -38.11 -17.72 4.99
C MET A 166 -38.07 -16.34 4.29
N GLY A 167 -37.59 -16.33 3.03
CA GLY A 167 -38.01 -15.37 2.02
C GLY A 167 -39.04 -16.01 1.08
N PRO A 168 -40.08 -15.29 0.60
CA PRO A 168 -41.11 -15.89 -0.24
C PRO A 168 -40.68 -15.95 -1.73
N THR A 169 -40.89 -17.14 -2.32
CA THR A 169 -41.52 -17.39 -3.65
C THR A 169 -41.74 -16.16 -4.53
N GLY A 170 -41.28 -16.03 -5.77
CA GLY A 170 -41.10 -17.00 -6.86
C GLY A 170 -41.93 -16.52 -8.07
N GLN A 171 -41.28 -16.16 -9.19
CA GLN A 171 -41.86 -16.16 -10.55
C GLN A 171 -40.76 -16.32 -11.61
N PRO A 172 -40.99 -17.06 -12.72
CA PRO A 172 -39.99 -17.29 -13.76
C PRO A 172 -40.17 -16.29 -14.91
N ILE A 173 -39.06 -15.77 -15.44
CA ILE A 173 -39.05 -15.19 -16.80
C ILE A 173 -37.99 -15.91 -17.62
N GLN A 174 -38.50 -16.68 -18.58
CA GLN A 174 -37.82 -17.28 -19.70
C GLN A 174 -37.53 -16.18 -20.73
N HIS A 175 -36.25 -15.90 -21.02
CA HIS A 175 -35.87 -15.30 -22.29
C HIS A 175 -34.56 -15.91 -22.79
N ASN A 176 -34.75 -16.82 -23.73
CA ASN A 176 -33.77 -17.26 -24.71
C ASN A 176 -33.45 -16.09 -25.65
N MET A 177 -32.17 -15.76 -25.87
CA MET A 177 -31.67 -15.25 -27.15
C MET A 177 -30.13 -15.27 -27.21
N SER A 178 -29.60 -16.17 -28.04
CA SER A 178 -28.44 -16.00 -28.94
C SER A 178 -27.15 -15.34 -28.42
N ASN A 179 -26.11 -16.15 -28.22
CA ASN A 179 -24.71 -15.68 -28.23
C ASN A 179 -23.93 -16.45 -29.32
N PRO A 180 -23.62 -15.85 -30.49
CA PRO A 180 -22.67 -16.41 -31.43
C PRO A 180 -21.25 -15.98 -31.04
N GLY A 181 -20.31 -16.91 -31.19
CA GLY A 181 -18.96 -16.80 -30.63
C GLY A 181 -18.04 -15.73 -31.22
N MET A 182 -17.01 -15.43 -30.44
CA MET A 182 -15.72 -14.86 -30.83
C MET A 182 -14.76 -15.36 -29.74
N GLY A 183 -13.78 -16.22 -30.02
CA GLY A 183 -12.77 -16.03 -31.05
C GLY A 183 -11.53 -15.49 -30.36
N MET A 184 -10.77 -16.40 -29.74
CA MET A 184 -9.45 -16.13 -29.19
C MET A 184 -8.54 -15.67 -30.33
N ALA A 185 -8.11 -14.40 -30.31
CA ALA A 185 -7.15 -13.87 -31.27
C ALA A 185 -5.96 -13.24 -30.53
N GLN A 186 -4.90 -14.02 -30.54
CA GLN A 186 -3.51 -13.72 -30.28
C GLN A 186 -3.08 -12.45 -31.04
N SER A 187 -2.73 -11.37 -30.33
CA SER A 187 -2.07 -10.22 -30.96
C SER A 187 -0.60 -10.54 -31.17
N SER A 188 -0.29 -10.77 -32.44
CA SER A 188 1.01 -11.08 -33.00
C SER A 188 1.99 -9.92 -32.87
N MET A 189 3.21 -10.29 -32.50
CA MET A 189 4.45 -9.55 -32.71
C MET A 189 4.50 -9.02 -34.16
N MET A 190 4.62 -7.70 -34.33
CA MET A 190 5.05 -7.10 -35.60
C MET A 190 6.39 -6.40 -35.39
N GLN A 191 7.40 -7.07 -35.93
CA GLN A 191 8.75 -6.62 -36.15
C GLN A 191 8.75 -5.70 -37.37
N ALA A 192 9.16 -4.45 -37.22
CA ALA A 192 9.45 -3.56 -38.34
C ALA A 192 10.96 -3.34 -38.42
N SER A 193 11.60 -4.10 -39.31
CA SER A 193 12.93 -3.82 -39.84
C SER A 193 12.83 -2.73 -40.89
N ILE A 194 13.53 -1.61 -40.72
CA ILE A 194 13.96 -0.76 -41.83
C ILE A 194 15.47 -0.53 -41.71
N MET A 195 16.18 -1.32 -42.51
CA MET A 195 17.32 -1.00 -43.37
C MET A 195 18.32 0.08 -42.91
N SER A 196 19.48 -0.43 -42.52
CA SER A 196 20.82 -0.06 -43.00
C SER A 196 20.96 1.25 -43.81
N ASN A 197 21.75 2.19 -43.29
CA ASN A 197 22.75 2.86 -44.10
C ASN A 197 24.04 3.04 -43.30
N VAL A 198 25.04 2.22 -43.63
CA VAL A 198 26.37 2.24 -43.05
C VAL A 198 27.32 2.91 -44.03
N GLY A 199 27.88 4.04 -43.61
CA GLY A 199 29.23 4.49 -43.95
C GLY A 199 29.40 5.51 -45.11
N PRO A 200 30.61 6.11 -45.25
CA PRO A 200 31.82 5.87 -44.46
C PRO A 200 32.44 7.11 -43.80
N SER A 201 33.28 6.83 -42.81
CA SER A 201 34.32 7.72 -42.30
C SER A 201 35.35 8.10 -43.38
N SER A 202 35.86 9.33 -43.30
CA SER A 202 37.21 9.76 -43.71
C SER A 202 37.50 11.03 -42.90
N THR A 203 38.33 11.02 -41.86
CA THR A 203 39.81 10.92 -41.80
C THR A 203 40.51 12.24 -42.15
N LEU A 204 41.17 12.82 -41.12
CA LEU A 204 42.38 13.66 -41.13
C LEU A 204 42.41 14.95 -41.97
N LEU A 205 42.42 16.10 -41.30
CA LEU A 205 43.63 16.93 -41.04
C LEU A 205 43.30 18.03 -40.02
#